data_AF-A0A7X8K6Q9-F1
#
_entry.id   AF-A0A7X8K6Q9-F1
#
_cell.length_a   1.000
_cell.length_b   1.000
_cell.length_c   1.000
_cell.angle_alpha   90.00
_cell.angle_beta   90.00
_cell.angle_gamma   90.00
#
_symmetry.space_group_name_H-M   'P 1'
#
loop_
_entity.id
_entity.type
_entity.pdbx_description
1 polymer ?
#
loop_
_entity_poly.entity_id
_entity_poly.type
_entity_poly.pdbx_seq_one_letter_code
_entity_poly.pdbx_strand_id
1 'polypeptide(L)'
;MHLTTKESTVAVDGSGDIISVCRQQDDHIRGSELVKEAVKNGDIKLDSYSGNHVFYVKSVFEAASWCERVDDYAPDDWNPIFQKEPFFYRYTGEVPEIIESATDFRKRIPASADYDEAQKVRYDLIGG
;
A
#
# COMPACT_ATOMS: atom_id res chain seq x y z
N MET A 1 -1.11 -16.63 -4.65
CA MET A 1 -0.44 -16.78 -3.33
C MET A 1 0.97 -17.29 -3.58
N HIS A 2 1.96 -16.53 -3.16
CA HIS A 2 3.38 -16.87 -3.30
C HIS A 2 4.00 -17.08 -1.93
N LEU A 3 4.82 -18.12 -1.81
CA LEU A 3 5.61 -18.41 -0.62
C LEU A 3 7.05 -17.99 -0.88
N THR A 4 7.65 -17.25 0.06
CA THR A 4 9.09 -17.05 0.07
C THR A 4 9.80 -18.37 0.37
N THR A 5 11.12 -18.40 0.22
CA THR A 5 11.97 -19.56 0.56
C THR A 5 11.85 -20.02 2.02
N LYS A 6 11.26 -19.19 2.90
CA LYS A 6 10.97 -19.50 4.30
C LYS A 6 9.46 -19.40 4.62
N GLU A 7 8.60 -19.72 3.66
CA GLU A 7 7.15 -19.83 3.85
C GLU A 7 6.42 -18.54 4.29
N SER A 8 7.09 -17.39 4.35
CA SER A 8 6.41 -16.10 4.40
C SER A 8 5.54 -15.96 3.16
N THR A 9 4.33 -15.44 3.31
CA THR A 9 3.31 -15.44 2.27
C THR A 9 3.06 -14.04 1.74
N VAL A 10 2.95 -13.92 0.42
CA VAL A 10 2.33 -12.78 -0.25
C VAL A 10 1.05 -13.26 -0.94
N ALA A 11 -0.07 -12.61 -0.64
CA ALA A 11 -1.34 -12.82 -1.31
C ALA A 11 -1.58 -11.68 -2.30
N VAL A 12 -1.96 -12.06 -3.52
CA VAL A 12 -2.18 -11.19 -4.65
C VAL A 12 -3.49 -11.59 -5.31
N ASP A 13 -4.27 -10.62 -5.78
CA ASP A 13 -5.44 -10.89 -6.61
C ASP A 13 -5.08 -11.09 -8.09
N GLY A 14 -6.07 -11.41 -8.93
CA GLY A 14 -5.86 -11.58 -10.37
C GLY A 14 -5.61 -10.26 -11.14
N SER A 15 -5.67 -9.12 -10.45
CA SER A 15 -5.46 -7.79 -11.03
C SER A 15 -4.05 -7.24 -10.73
N GLY A 16 -3.28 -7.90 -9.85
CA GLY A 16 -1.95 -7.49 -9.42
C GLY A 16 -1.93 -6.60 -8.17
N ASP A 17 -3.02 -6.58 -7.39
CA ASP A 17 -3.06 -5.93 -6.08
C ASP A 17 -2.45 -6.84 -5.01
N ILE A 18 -1.52 -6.29 -4.22
CA ILE A 18 -1.02 -6.95 -3.00
C ILE A 18 -2.11 -6.87 -1.93
N ILE A 19 -2.81 -7.97 -1.68
CA ILE A 19 -3.88 -8.05 -0.69
C ILE A 19 -3.32 -8.24 0.72
N SER A 20 -2.24 -9.03 0.85
CA SER A 20 -1.69 -9.36 2.17
C SER A 20 -0.23 -9.77 2.08
N VAL A 21 0.54 -9.38 3.10
CA VAL A 21 1.89 -9.88 3.36
C VAL A 21 1.92 -10.47 4.77
N CYS A 22 2.37 -11.71 4.88
CA CYS A 22 2.48 -12.43 6.14
C CYS A 22 3.91 -12.95 6.30
N ARG A 23 4.59 -12.52 7.37
CA ARG A 23 5.93 -13.00 7.69
C ARG A 23 5.83 -14.20 8.64
N GLN A 24 6.54 -15.28 8.33
CA GLN A 24 6.69 -16.40 9.26
C GLN A 24 7.54 -15.96 10.47
N GLN A 25 7.23 -16.48 11.66
CA GLN A 25 7.84 -16.04 12.92
C GLN A 25 9.37 -16.25 12.96
N ASP A 26 9.86 -17.32 12.32
CA ASP A 26 11.29 -17.66 12.23
C ASP A 26 11.98 -17.06 10.99
N ASP A 27 11.27 -16.24 10.23
CA ASP A 27 11.81 -15.52 9.09
C ASP A 27 12.39 -14.15 9.51
N HIS A 28 13.59 -13.86 9.01
CA HIS A 28 14.30 -12.60 9.26
C HIS A 28 14.14 -11.60 8.10
N ILE A 29 13.38 -11.96 7.07
CA ILE A 29 13.06 -11.08 5.96
C ILE A 29 12.42 -9.78 6.47
N ARG A 30 12.91 -8.65 5.97
CA ARG A 30 12.32 -7.34 6.28
C ARG A 30 11.05 -7.14 5.46
N GLY A 31 10.11 -6.34 5.98
CA GLY A 31 8.89 -6.00 5.24
C GLY A 31 9.18 -5.42 3.84
N SER A 32 10.21 -4.61 3.69
CA SER A 32 10.62 -4.06 2.39
C SER A 32 11.16 -5.11 1.42
N GLU A 33 11.71 -6.22 1.92
CA GLU A 33 12.14 -7.36 1.10
C GLU A 33 10.94 -8.20 0.68
N LEU A 34 9.97 -8.43 1.57
CA LEU A 34 8.70 -9.08 1.23
C LEU A 34 7.95 -8.34 0.13
N VAL A 35 7.86 -7.01 0.24
CA VAL A 35 7.21 -6.17 -0.77
C VAL A 35 7.96 -6.23 -2.12
N LYS A 36 9.29 -6.30 -2.11
CA LYS A 36 10.07 -6.50 -3.35
C LYS A 36 9.82 -7.85 -4.00
N GLU A 37 9.67 -8.91 -3.21
CA GLU A 37 9.31 -10.24 -3.72
C GLU A 37 7.90 -10.24 -4.32
N ALA A 38 6.94 -9.53 -3.72
CA ALA A 38 5.61 -9.32 -4.31
C ALA A 38 5.71 -8.67 -5.70
N VAL A 39 6.42 -7.54 -5.78
CA VAL A 39 6.60 -6.79 -7.03
C VAL A 39 7.22 -7.65 -8.14
N LYS A 40 8.23 -8.47 -7.83
CA LYS A 40 8.85 -9.38 -8.83
C LYS A 40 7.86 -10.34 -9.48
N ASN A 41 6.74 -10.63 -8.81
CA ASN A 41 5.69 -11.53 -9.30
C ASN A 41 4.57 -10.79 -10.06
N GLY A 42 4.75 -9.50 -10.36
CA GLY A 42 3.81 -8.71 -11.19
C GLY A 42 3.03 -7.64 -10.41
N ASP A 43 3.29 -7.50 -9.11
CA ASP A 43 2.45 -6.70 -8.24
C ASP A 43 2.92 -5.24 -8.18
N ILE A 44 2.18 -4.34 -8.80
CA ILE A 44 2.59 -2.93 -8.93
C ILE A 44 1.70 -1.96 -8.13
N LYS A 45 0.80 -2.48 -7.31
CA LYS A 45 -0.24 -1.67 -6.67
C LYS A 45 -0.70 -2.28 -5.35
N LEU A 46 -1.02 -1.40 -4.40
CA LEU A 46 -1.58 -1.77 -3.10
C LEU A 46 -2.37 -0.60 -2.51
N ASP A 47 -3.20 -0.91 -1.54
CA ASP A 47 -3.88 0.04 -0.67
C ASP A 47 -3.42 -0.16 0.78
N SER A 48 -3.26 0.94 1.51
CA SER A 48 -2.95 0.87 2.93
C SER A 48 -3.38 2.14 3.64
N TYR A 49 -3.77 2.00 4.89
CA TYR A 49 -3.90 3.13 5.79
C TYR A 49 -2.61 3.96 5.88
N SER A 50 -2.80 5.28 5.98
CA SER A 50 -1.76 6.31 5.95
C SER A 50 -0.69 6.16 7.03
N GLY A 51 -0.96 5.44 8.11
CA GLY A 51 0.03 5.12 9.16
C GLY A 51 1.29 4.41 8.64
N ASN A 52 1.18 3.68 7.52
CA ASN A 52 2.29 2.96 6.89
C ASN A 52 2.96 3.76 5.76
N HIS A 53 2.60 5.02 5.55
CA HIS A 53 3.02 5.79 4.38
C HIS A 53 4.54 5.82 4.15
N VAL A 54 5.31 6.17 5.19
CA VAL A 54 6.77 6.22 5.12
C VAL A 54 7.38 4.87 4.77
N PHE A 55 6.77 3.76 5.23
CA PHE A 55 7.25 2.42 4.94
C PHE A 55 7.11 2.09 3.45
N TYR A 56 5.95 2.38 2.85
CA TYR A 56 5.71 2.11 1.44
C TYR A 56 6.54 3.01 0.53
N VAL A 57 6.69 4.29 0.87
CA VAL A 57 7.55 5.20 0.10
C VAL A 57 9.02 4.73 0.10
N LYS A 58 9.53 4.26 1.25
CA LYS A 58 10.86 3.64 1.32
C LYS A 58 10.97 2.30 0.59
N SER A 59 9.83 1.66 0.35
CA SER A 59 9.72 0.40 -0.39
C SER A 59 9.41 0.65 -1.87
N VAL A 60 9.75 1.84 -2.40
CA VAL A 60 9.65 2.26 -3.81
C VAL A 60 8.22 2.30 -4.38
N PHE A 61 7.27 2.64 -3.50
CA PHE A 61 5.91 2.99 -3.88
C PHE A 61 5.68 4.50 -3.77
N GLU A 62 4.77 5.01 -4.59
CA GLU A 62 4.29 6.38 -4.53
C GLU A 62 2.79 6.38 -4.23
N ALA A 63 2.35 7.22 -3.29
CA ALA A 63 0.92 7.43 -3.05
C ALA A 63 0.32 8.23 -4.23
N ALA A 64 -0.68 7.65 -4.87
CA ALA A 64 -1.35 8.21 -6.03
C ALA A 64 -2.60 9.03 -5.64
N SER A 65 -3.37 8.54 -4.68
CA SER A 65 -4.65 9.13 -4.25
C SER A 65 -4.98 8.71 -2.82
N TRP A 66 -6.01 9.34 -2.26
CA TRP A 66 -6.57 9.01 -0.95
C TRP A 66 -8.04 9.43 -0.89
N CYS A 67 -8.80 8.87 0.05
CA CYS A 67 -10.15 9.33 0.38
C CYS A 67 -10.31 9.42 1.90
N GLU A 68 -11.40 10.06 2.35
CA GLU A 68 -11.76 10.05 3.76
C GLU A 68 -12.08 8.63 4.25
N ARG A 69 -12.06 8.44 5.57
CA ARG A 69 -12.24 7.12 6.19
C ARG A 69 -13.49 6.42 5.66
N VAL A 70 -13.32 5.18 5.24
CA VAL A 70 -14.42 4.27 4.91
C VAL A 70 -14.53 3.24 6.01
N ASP A 71 -15.54 3.40 6.87
CA ASP A 71 -15.74 2.55 8.05
C ASP A 71 -16.01 1.08 7.67
N ASP A 72 -16.62 0.84 6.51
CA ASP A 72 -16.98 -0.51 6.01
C ASP A 72 -15.76 -1.43 5.79
N TYR A 73 -14.56 -0.87 5.62
CA TYR A 73 -13.33 -1.62 5.40
C TYR A 73 -12.44 -1.70 6.65
N ALA A 74 -12.81 -1.03 7.74
CA ALA A 74 -12.05 -1.09 8.98
C ALA A 74 -12.37 -2.38 9.74
N PRO A 75 -11.38 -3.11 10.27
CA PRO A 75 -11.65 -4.28 11.11
C PRO A 75 -12.32 -3.85 12.43
N ASP A 76 -13.18 -4.71 12.98
CA ASP A 76 -13.96 -4.43 14.20
C ASP A 76 -13.09 -4.02 15.41
N ASP A 77 -11.85 -4.49 15.46
CA ASP A 77 -10.87 -4.22 16.52
C ASP A 77 -9.89 -3.07 16.19
N TRP A 78 -10.19 -2.26 15.16
CA TRP A 78 -9.33 -1.15 14.76
C TRP A 78 -9.10 -0.15 15.91
N ASN A 79 -7.83 0.08 16.25
CA ASN A 79 -7.47 1.02 17.29
C ASN A 79 -7.58 2.48 16.79
N PRO A 80 -8.44 3.32 17.39
CA PRO A 80 -8.73 4.67 16.91
C PRO A 80 -7.53 5.63 16.97
N ILE A 81 -6.44 5.28 17.65
CA ILE A 81 -5.20 6.08 17.68
C ILE A 81 -4.42 6.03 16.36
N PHE A 82 -4.65 5.01 15.52
CA PHE A 82 -3.96 4.88 14.24
C PHE A 82 -4.61 5.76 13.19
N GLN A 83 -3.79 6.28 12.26
CA GLN A 83 -4.26 7.10 11.15
C GLN A 83 -5.18 6.28 10.24
N LYS A 84 -6.28 6.88 9.80
CA LYS A 84 -7.48 6.15 9.33
C LYS A 84 -7.75 6.29 7.85
N GLU A 85 -7.09 7.23 7.18
CA GLU A 85 -7.32 7.52 5.78
C GLU A 85 -6.57 6.50 4.90
N PRO A 86 -7.25 5.77 4.00
CA PRO A 86 -6.61 4.86 3.07
C PRO A 86 -5.88 5.65 1.97
N PHE A 87 -4.66 5.23 1.68
CA PHE A 87 -3.86 5.72 0.56
C PHE A 87 -3.71 4.59 -0.46
N PHE A 88 -3.74 4.97 -1.72
CA PHE A 88 -3.61 4.06 -2.85
C PHE A 88 -2.26 4.26 -3.51
N TYR A 89 -1.45 3.21 -3.51
CA TYR A 89 -0.06 3.30 -3.91
C TYR A 89 0.18 2.60 -5.25
N ARG A 90 1.11 3.15 -6.03
CA ARG A 90 1.67 2.52 -7.23
C ARG A 90 3.16 2.27 -7.06
N TYR A 91 3.66 1.20 -7.63
CA TYR A 91 5.08 0.89 -7.67
C TYR A 91 5.79 1.80 -8.69
N THR A 92 6.86 2.47 -8.25
CA THR A 92 7.67 3.32 -9.12
C THR A 92 9.07 2.75 -9.35
N GLY A 93 9.54 1.86 -8.46
CA GLY A 93 10.90 1.30 -8.52
C GLY A 93 11.99 2.21 -7.96
N GLU A 94 11.65 3.45 -7.61
CA GLU A 94 12.59 4.45 -7.11
C GLU A 94 12.13 5.03 -5.76
N VAL A 95 13.08 5.23 -4.85
CA VAL A 95 12.82 5.96 -3.60
C VAL A 95 12.97 7.44 -3.91
N PRO A 96 11.97 8.30 -3.59
CA PRO A 96 12.11 9.73 -3.82
C PRO A 96 13.22 10.33 -2.97
N GLU A 97 13.86 11.39 -3.47
CA GLU A 97 14.92 12.12 -2.75
C GLU A 97 14.42 12.67 -1.41
N ILE A 98 13.15 13.09 -1.36
CA ILE A 98 12.47 13.57 -0.17
C ILE A 98 11.27 12.66 0.11
N ILE A 99 11.24 12.08 1.31
CA ILE A 99 10.09 11.31 1.79
C ILE A 99 9.08 12.29 2.38
N GLU A 100 8.03 12.56 1.61
CA GLU A 100 6.88 13.36 2.06
C GLU A 100 6.16 12.67 3.23
N SER A 101 5.60 13.47 4.15
CA SER A 101 4.76 12.93 5.22
C SER A 101 3.33 12.68 4.72
N ALA A 102 2.61 11.74 5.33
CA ALA A 102 1.20 11.49 4.99
C ALA A 102 0.32 12.75 5.16
N THR A 103 0.67 13.62 6.11
CA THR A 103 -0.04 14.88 6.33
C THR A 103 0.20 15.86 5.20
N ASP A 104 1.42 15.96 4.69
CA ASP A 104 1.75 16.88 3.59
C ASP A 104 1.15 16.40 2.28
N PHE A 105 1.20 15.09 2.03
CA PHE A 105 0.52 14.47 0.88
C PHE A 105 -0.96 14.83 0.82
N ARG A 106 -1.69 14.70 1.94
CA ARG A 106 -3.13 15.05 2.03
C ARG A 106 -3.43 16.52 1.86
N LYS A 107 -2.49 17.41 2.21
CA LYS A 107 -2.66 18.85 1.97
C LYS A 107 -2.45 19.19 0.50
N ARG A 108 -1.58 18.45 -0.18
CA ARG A 108 -1.21 18.68 -1.58
C ARG A 108 -2.21 18.07 -2.56
N ILE A 109 -2.70 16.86 -2.27
CA ILE A 109 -3.65 16.13 -3.10
C ILE A 109 -5.04 16.21 -2.47
N PRO A 110 -6.07 16.69 -3.18
CA PRO A 110 -7.44 16.68 -2.65
C PRO A 110 -7.93 15.24 -2.47
N ALA A 111 -8.77 15.01 -1.45
CA ALA A 111 -9.42 13.73 -1.27
C ALA A 111 -10.33 13.40 -2.47
N SER A 112 -10.30 12.15 -2.90
CA SER A 112 -11.35 11.59 -3.75
C SER A 112 -12.67 11.50 -2.98
N ALA A 113 -13.80 11.49 -3.70
CA ALA A 113 -15.13 11.44 -3.11
C ALA A 113 -15.37 10.14 -2.33
N ASP A 114 -14.84 9.02 -2.83
CA ASP A 114 -14.94 7.72 -2.20
C ASP A 114 -13.74 6.81 -2.51
N TYR A 115 -13.79 5.59 -1.97
CA TYR A 115 -12.75 4.58 -2.12
C TYR A 115 -12.61 4.10 -3.57
N ASP A 116 -13.72 3.96 -4.31
CA ASP A 116 -13.70 3.49 -5.70
C ASP A 116 -13.11 4.54 -6.62
N GLU A 117 -13.44 5.82 -6.43
CA GLU A 117 -12.84 6.93 -7.16
C GLU A 117 -11.33 7.02 -6.87
N ALA A 118 -10.93 6.86 -5.60
CA ALA A 118 -9.52 6.87 -5.24
C ALA A 118 -8.75 5.71 -5.90
N GLN A 119 -9.31 4.50 -5.89
CA GLN A 119 -8.73 3.36 -6.61
C GLN A 119 -8.60 3.64 -8.11
N LYS A 120 -9.64 4.23 -8.71
CA LYS A 120 -9.65 4.57 -10.13
C LYS A 120 -8.56 5.58 -10.48
N VAL A 121 -8.35 6.62 -9.67
CA VAL A 121 -7.25 7.58 -9.87
C VAL A 121 -5.90 6.87 -9.92
N ARG A 122 -5.66 5.88 -9.04
CA ARG A 122 -4.45 5.05 -9.09
C ARG A 122 -4.39 4.25 -10.39
N TYR A 123 -5.48 3.61 -10.81
CA TYR A 123 -5.53 2.81 -12.04
C TYR A 123 -5.24 3.63 -13.30
N ASP A 124 -5.83 4.82 -13.40
CA ASP A 124 -5.62 5.73 -14.52
C ASP A 124 -4.14 6.16 -14.62
N LEU A 125 -3.44 6.26 -13.48
CA LEU A 125 -2.00 6.60 -13.43
C LEU A 125 -1.05 5.46 -13.79
N ILE A 126 -1.50 4.20 -13.75
CA ILE A 126 -0.69 3.03 -14.13
C ILE A 126 -1.01 2.52 -15.54
N GLY A 127 -1.96 3.14 -16.23
CA GLY A 127 -2.23 2.89 -17.64
C GLY A 127 -3.46 2.03 -17.97
N GLY A 128 -4.33 1.73 -16.98
CA GLY A 128 -5.59 1.01 -17.19
C GLY A 128 -5.43 -0.48 -17.52
#